data_AF-A0A6J7CRE7-F1
#
_entry.id   AF-A0A6J7CRE7-F1
#
_cell.length_a   1.000
_cell.length_b   1.000
_cell.length_c   1.000
_cell.angle_alpha   90.00
_cell.angle_beta   90.00
_cell.angle_gamma   90.00
#
_symmetry.space_group_name_H-M   'P 1'
#
loop_
_entity.id
_entity.type
_entity.pdbx_description
1 polymer ?
#
loop_
_entity_poly.entity_id
_entity_poly.type
_entity_poly.pdbx_seq_one_letter_code
_entity_poly.pdbx_strand_id
1 'polypeptide(L)'
;MLSVGVFSEISLTEEPDAFVIHHRVCGSCGRQELDGRYEEPWNFLRVIENVPGLNFSDPNFTVYRAHIPVIHYVVATETVGHPWPVIDCSGVPGKCWFRIYKDPADTPEEYFTRAGLTKA
;
A
#
# COMPACT_ATOMS: atom_id res chain seq x y z
N MET A 1 18.36 -2.27 24.56
CA MET A 1 17.01 -2.85 24.57
C MET A 1 16.48 -2.75 23.16
N LEU A 2 16.50 -3.86 22.40
CA LEU A 2 15.92 -3.96 21.06
C LEU A 2 14.42 -4.19 21.23
N SER A 3 13.60 -3.22 20.88
CA SER A 3 12.17 -3.44 20.73
C SER A 3 11.94 -4.30 19.49
N VAL A 4 11.66 -5.59 19.67
CA VAL A 4 11.12 -6.44 18.61
C VAL A 4 9.65 -6.07 18.48
N GLY A 5 9.34 -5.02 17.71
CA GLY A 5 7.99 -4.89 17.17
C GLY A 5 7.76 -6.02 16.16
N VAL A 6 6.49 -6.35 15.90
CA VAL A 6 6.06 -7.28 14.82
C VAL A 6 6.28 -6.61 13.45
N PHE A 7 7.45 -6.02 13.27
CA PHE A 7 7.86 -5.33 12.07
C PHE A 7 8.87 -6.23 11.38
N SER A 8 8.67 -6.39 10.09
CA SER A 8 9.59 -7.09 9.22
C SER A 8 10.98 -6.49 9.29
N GLU A 9 11.94 -7.16 8.65
CA GLU A 9 13.13 -6.45 8.19
C GLU A 9 12.68 -5.30 7.29
N ILE A 10 13.11 -4.08 7.64
CA ILE A 10 12.84 -2.83 6.91
C ILE A 10 14.17 -2.31 6.39
N SER A 11 14.22 -1.98 5.10
CA SER A 11 15.32 -1.21 4.51
C SER A 11 14.83 0.16 4.07
N LEU A 12 15.69 1.16 4.19
CA LEU A 12 15.46 2.52 3.70
C LEU A 12 16.51 2.83 2.64
N THR A 13 16.04 3.28 1.48
CA THR A 13 16.88 3.87 0.44
C THR A 13 16.49 5.32 0.29
N GLU A 14 17.47 6.22 0.35
CA GLU A 14 17.28 7.60 -0.06
C GLU A 14 17.60 7.73 -1.54
N GLU A 15 16.59 8.10 -2.33
CA GLU A 15 16.71 8.48 -3.73
C GLU A 15 16.81 10.02 -3.85
N PRO A 16 17.20 10.57 -5.01
CA PRO A 16 17.27 12.03 -5.19
C PRO A 16 15.96 12.75 -4.85
N ASP A 17 14.82 12.18 -5.26
CA ASP A 17 13.46 12.76 -5.17
C ASP A 17 12.60 12.19 -4.04
N ALA A 18 12.98 11.05 -3.45
CA ALA A 18 12.14 10.35 -2.48
C ALA A 18 12.93 9.57 -1.42
N PHE A 19 12.26 9.24 -0.32
CA PHE A 19 12.64 8.17 0.59
C PHE A 19 11.83 6.93 0.26
N VAL A 20 12.51 5.81 0.04
CA VAL A 20 11.90 4.53 -0.30
C VAL A 20 12.11 3.56 0.86
N ILE A 21 11.03 3.25 1.57
CA ILE A 21 11.02 2.27 2.65
C ILE A 21 10.49 0.96 2.08
N HIS A 22 11.22 -0.12 2.30
CA HIS A 22 10.84 -1.45 1.87
C HIS A 22 10.71 -2.39 3.05
N HIS A 23 9.61 -3.11 3.09
CA HIS A 23 9.41 -4.24 3.98
C HIS A 23 9.75 -5.53 3.24
N ARG A 24 10.78 -6.27 3.71
CA ARG A 24 11.12 -7.58 3.12
C ARG A 24 9.94 -8.55 3.12
N VAL A 25 9.16 -8.52 4.20
CA VAL A 25 7.86 -9.21 4.30
C VAL A 25 6.90 -8.28 5.03
N CYS A 26 5.94 -7.67 4.36
CA CYS A 26 4.91 -6.84 4.99
C CYS A 26 4.36 -7.50 6.27
N GLY A 27 4.46 -6.80 7.41
CA GLY A 27 4.03 -7.31 8.72
C GLY A 27 2.51 -7.42 8.89
N SER A 28 1.73 -6.92 7.92
CA SER A 28 0.27 -6.90 7.95
C SER A 28 -0.35 -7.80 6.85
N CYS A 29 -0.77 -7.24 5.72
CA CYS A 29 -1.47 -8.00 4.66
C CYS A 29 -0.63 -9.14 4.11
N GLY A 30 0.64 -8.87 3.80
CA GLY A 30 1.52 -9.89 3.22
C GLY A 30 1.68 -11.09 4.14
N ARG A 31 1.74 -10.89 5.47
CA ARG A 31 1.80 -11.98 6.43
C ARG A 31 0.49 -12.75 6.52
N GLN A 32 -0.66 -12.08 6.49
CA GLN A 32 -1.96 -12.77 6.45
C GLN A 32 -2.08 -13.67 5.22
N GLU A 33 -1.62 -13.20 4.05
CA GLU A 33 -1.61 -14.01 2.83
C GLU A 33 -0.64 -15.18 2.93
N LEU A 34 0.59 -14.95 3.42
CA LEU A 34 1.59 -16.01 3.60
C LEU A 34 1.20 -17.06 4.67
N ASP A 35 0.45 -16.65 5.69
CA ASP A 35 -0.05 -17.53 6.75
C ASP A 35 -1.33 -18.28 6.34
N GLY A 36 -1.78 -18.16 5.08
CA GLY A 36 -2.96 -18.86 4.56
C GLY A 36 -4.28 -18.38 5.15
N ARG A 37 -4.38 -17.12 5.62
CA ARG A 37 -5.60 -16.59 6.26
C ARG A 37 -6.78 -16.39 5.30
N TYR A 38 -6.52 -16.44 4.00
CA TYR A 38 -7.55 -16.39 2.95
C TYR A 38 -8.03 -17.79 2.54
N GLU A 39 -7.45 -18.84 3.13
CA GLU A 39 -7.85 -20.23 2.95
C GLU A 39 -8.62 -20.75 4.18
N GLU A 40 -9.18 -21.96 4.08
CA GLU A 40 -9.80 -22.67 5.20
C GLU A 40 -8.83 -22.83 6.38
N PRO A 41 -9.27 -22.68 7.64
CA PRO A 41 -10.65 -22.41 8.09
C PRO A 41 -11.00 -20.93 8.23
N TRP A 42 -10.08 -20.02 7.87
CA TRP A 42 -10.21 -18.60 8.17
C TRP A 42 -11.05 -17.85 7.14
N ASN A 43 -10.87 -18.16 5.86
CA ASN A 43 -11.67 -17.64 4.75
C ASN A 43 -11.82 -16.11 4.78
N PHE A 44 -10.72 -15.37 5.01
CA PHE A 44 -10.77 -13.91 4.92
C PHE A 44 -11.19 -13.46 3.52
N LEU A 45 -11.95 -12.37 3.47
CA LEU A 45 -12.56 -11.87 2.24
C LEU A 45 -11.56 -11.12 1.36
N ARG A 46 -11.82 -11.11 0.05
CA ARG A 46 -11.19 -10.22 -0.94
C ARG A 46 -12.25 -9.26 -1.50
N VAL A 47 -11.82 -8.07 -1.90
CA VAL A 47 -12.67 -7.10 -2.60
C VAL A 47 -12.63 -7.42 -4.09
N ILE A 48 -13.70 -8.01 -4.60
CA ILE A 48 -13.77 -8.54 -5.98
C ILE A 48 -14.37 -7.55 -6.97
N GLU A 49 -15.08 -6.54 -6.47
CA GLU A 49 -15.69 -5.47 -7.28
C GLU A 49 -14.61 -4.59 -7.90
N ASN A 50 -14.79 -4.15 -9.14
CA ASN A 50 -13.85 -3.23 -9.78
C ASN A 50 -14.08 -1.80 -9.30
N VAL A 51 -13.34 -1.36 -8.27
CA VAL A 51 -13.51 -0.03 -7.65
C VAL A 51 -12.12 0.59 -7.39
N PRO A 52 -11.58 1.44 -8.31
CA PRO A 52 -10.23 2.00 -8.19
C PRO A 52 -9.90 2.61 -6.83
N GLY A 53 -10.82 3.41 -6.27
CA GLY A 53 -10.65 4.07 -4.96
C GLY A 53 -10.74 3.16 -3.74
N LEU A 54 -11.06 1.87 -3.92
CA LEU A 54 -11.17 0.88 -2.84
C LEU A 54 -10.21 -0.29 -2.99
N ASN A 55 -9.93 -0.74 -4.21
CA ASN A 55 -9.07 -1.88 -4.47
C ASN A 55 -8.09 -1.70 -5.64
N PHE A 56 -7.90 -0.48 -6.14
CA PHE A 56 -7.08 -0.20 -7.33
C PHE A 56 -7.48 -1.04 -8.55
N SER A 57 -8.75 -1.48 -8.63
CA SER A 57 -9.24 -2.38 -9.66
C SER A 57 -8.55 -3.75 -9.70
N ASP A 58 -7.90 -4.17 -8.61
CA ASP A 58 -7.29 -5.50 -8.46
C ASP A 58 -8.32 -6.49 -7.88
N PRO A 59 -8.78 -7.51 -8.63
CA PRO A 59 -9.76 -8.47 -8.13
C PRO A 59 -9.19 -9.40 -7.05
N ASN A 60 -7.87 -9.44 -6.85
CA ASN A 60 -7.22 -10.19 -5.78
C ASN A 60 -6.92 -9.34 -4.55
N PHE A 61 -7.47 -8.13 -4.45
CA PHE A 61 -7.19 -7.25 -3.33
C PHE A 61 -7.79 -7.78 -2.03
N THR A 62 -6.96 -8.00 -1.02
CA THR A 62 -7.46 -8.49 0.26
C THR A 62 -8.31 -7.45 0.97
N VAL A 63 -9.29 -7.90 1.76
CA VAL A 63 -10.14 -6.98 2.55
C VAL A 63 -9.31 -6.07 3.45
N TYR A 64 -8.21 -6.57 4.02
CA TYR A 64 -7.32 -5.74 4.80
C TYR A 64 -6.61 -4.69 3.93
N ARG A 65 -6.17 -5.03 2.71
CA ARG A 65 -5.50 -4.07 1.81
C ARG A 65 -6.40 -2.92 1.38
N ALA A 66 -7.73 -3.03 1.49
CA ALA A 66 -8.69 -1.97 1.17
C ALA A 66 -8.43 -0.63 1.90
N HIS A 67 -7.73 -0.65 3.04
CA HIS A 67 -7.31 0.59 3.70
C HIS A 67 -6.30 1.40 2.88
N ILE A 68 -5.52 0.76 2.00
CA ILE A 68 -4.45 1.41 1.26
C ILE A 68 -5.00 2.45 0.27
N PRO A 69 -5.90 2.11 -0.68
CA PRO A 69 -6.47 3.09 -1.60
C PRO A 69 -7.23 4.18 -0.85
N VAL A 70 -8.02 3.81 0.16
CA VAL A 70 -8.85 4.76 0.90
C VAL A 70 -8.00 5.75 1.70
N ILE A 71 -7.11 5.27 2.56
CA ILE A 71 -6.38 6.14 3.51
C ILE A 71 -5.21 6.86 2.82
N HIS A 72 -4.43 6.13 2.02
CA HIS A 72 -3.15 6.64 1.51
C HIS A 72 -3.25 7.30 0.14
N TYR A 73 -4.38 7.15 -0.56
CA TYR A 73 -4.61 7.77 -1.85
C TYR A 73 -5.82 8.70 -1.80
N VAL A 74 -7.03 8.20 -1.55
CA VAL A 74 -8.26 9.03 -1.58
C VAL A 74 -8.24 10.11 -0.50
N VAL A 75 -8.20 9.71 0.78
CA VAL A 75 -8.22 10.65 1.91
C VAL A 75 -6.97 11.54 1.90
N ALA A 76 -5.80 10.97 1.59
CA ALA A 76 -4.56 11.76 1.50
C ALA A 76 -4.65 12.84 0.40
N THR A 77 -5.09 12.48 -0.80
CA THR A 77 -5.26 13.46 -1.88
C THR A 77 -6.30 14.53 -1.54
N GLU A 78 -7.42 14.18 -0.90
CA GLU A 78 -8.43 15.16 -0.48
C GLU A 78 -7.96 16.10 0.63
N THR A 79 -7.06 15.64 1.51
CA THR A 79 -6.63 16.40 2.69
C THR A 79 -5.36 17.21 2.46
N VAL A 80 -4.39 16.67 1.73
CA VAL A 80 -3.07 17.29 1.50
C VAL A 80 -2.71 17.45 0.02
N GLY A 81 -3.58 17.04 -0.89
CA GLY A 81 -3.42 17.25 -2.35
C GLY A 81 -2.66 16.15 -3.08
N HIS A 82 -2.12 15.16 -2.37
CA HIS A 82 -1.35 14.05 -2.96
C HIS A 82 -1.47 12.77 -2.12
N PRO A 83 -1.26 11.58 -2.71
CA PRO A 83 -1.09 10.35 -1.95
C PRO A 83 0.04 10.44 -0.93
N TRP A 84 -0.12 9.84 0.25
CA TRP A 84 0.89 9.90 1.30
C TRP A 84 0.82 8.77 2.36
N PRO A 85 1.94 8.04 2.58
CA PRO A 85 2.95 7.74 1.56
C PRO A 85 2.30 7.04 0.36
N VAL A 86 2.99 7.05 -0.78
CA VAL A 86 2.63 6.17 -1.89
C VAL A 86 3.00 4.74 -1.49
N ILE A 87 1.98 3.93 -1.18
CA ILE A 87 2.16 2.52 -0.83
C ILE A 87 1.96 1.66 -2.08
N ASP A 88 2.97 0.86 -2.42
CA ASP A 88 2.88 -0.14 -3.47
C ASP A 88 3.19 -1.56 -2.96
N CYS A 89 2.18 -2.41 -3.06
CA CYS A 89 2.27 -3.84 -2.71
C CYS A 89 1.93 -4.72 -3.92
N SER A 90 2.11 -4.21 -5.15
CA SER A 90 1.83 -4.96 -6.36
C SER A 90 2.81 -6.14 -6.54
N GLY A 91 2.28 -7.29 -6.95
CA GLY A 91 3.06 -8.35 -7.60
C GLY A 91 3.57 -9.52 -6.75
N VAL A 92 3.75 -9.43 -5.41
CA VAL A 92 4.17 -10.59 -4.59
C VAL A 92 3.67 -10.46 -3.14
N PRO A 93 3.03 -11.51 -2.56
CA PRO A 93 2.75 -11.54 -1.12
C PRO A 93 4.00 -11.23 -0.29
N GLY A 94 3.89 -10.26 0.59
CA GLY A 94 5.01 -9.83 1.43
C GLY A 94 5.84 -8.66 0.87
N LYS A 95 5.76 -8.29 -0.41
CA LYS A 95 6.40 -7.04 -0.87
C LYS A 95 5.53 -5.84 -0.55
N CYS A 96 6.11 -4.85 0.13
CA CYS A 96 5.44 -3.60 0.47
C CYS A 96 6.46 -2.47 0.46
N TRP A 97 6.23 -1.50 -0.42
CA TRP A 97 7.07 -0.32 -0.59
C TRP A 97 6.29 0.91 -0.16
N PHE A 98 6.88 1.74 0.69
CA PHE A 98 6.39 3.09 0.96
C PHE A 98 7.34 4.06 0.30
N ARG A 99 6.83 4.84 -0.64
CA ARG A 99 7.55 5.94 -1.25
C ARG A 99 7.03 7.25 -0.69
N ILE A 100 7.95 8.02 -0.12
CA ILE A 100 7.71 9.35 0.43
C ILE A 100 8.50 10.33 -0.43
N TYR A 101 7.81 11.05 -1.31
CA TYR A 101 8.45 12.10 -2.11
C TYR A 101 8.92 13.25 -1.21
N LYS A 102 10.12 13.78 -1.47
CA LYS A 102 10.70 14.91 -0.74
C LYS A 102 9.92 16.19 -1.02
N ASP A 103 9.55 16.40 -2.28
CA ASP A 103 8.49 17.33 -2.68
C ASP A 103 7.25 16.52 -3.08
N PRO A 104 6.13 16.63 -2.35
CA PRO A 104 4.93 15.89 -2.69
C PRO A 104 4.35 16.20 -4.09
N ALA A 105 4.64 17.38 -4.65
CA ALA A 105 4.24 17.73 -6.02
C ALA A 105 4.89 16.83 -7.08
N ASP A 106 6.03 16.22 -6.76
CA ASP A 106 6.73 15.27 -7.62
C ASP A 106 6.01 13.92 -7.73
N THR A 107 4.97 13.66 -6.92
CA THR A 107 4.21 12.42 -6.98
C THR A 107 3.64 12.19 -8.38
N PRO A 108 4.00 11.12 -9.10
CA PRO A 108 3.54 10.83 -10.45
C PRO A 108 2.01 10.71 -10.57
N GLU A 109 1.46 11.17 -11.70
CA GLU A 109 0.02 11.14 -12.00
C GLU A 109 -0.55 9.71 -12.00
N GLU A 110 0.26 8.70 -12.32
CA GLU A 110 -0.14 7.28 -12.28
C GLU A 110 -0.66 6.85 -10.90
N TYR A 111 -0.16 7.43 -9.80
CA TYR A 111 -0.63 7.09 -8.46
C TYR A 111 -2.02 7.66 -8.17
N PHE A 112 -2.37 8.82 -8.75
CA PHE A 112 -3.70 9.39 -8.64
C PHE A 112 -4.68 8.56 -9.48
N THR A 113 -4.35 8.32 -10.73
CA THR A 113 -5.23 7.60 -11.68
C THR A 113 -5.46 6.14 -11.27
N ARG A 114 -4.47 5.48 -10.65
CA ARG A 114 -4.63 4.15 -10.04
C ARG A 114 -5.76 4.09 -9.00
N ALA A 115 -5.96 5.17 -8.24
CA ALA A 115 -7.03 5.30 -7.25
C ALA A 115 -8.32 5.89 -7.84
N GLY A 116 -8.40 6.10 -9.16
CA GLY A 116 -9.53 6.75 -9.82
C GLY A 116 -9.61 8.26 -9.59
N LEU A 117 -8.48 8.90 -9.24
CA LEU A 117 -8.36 10.33 -8.97
C LEU A 117 -7.68 11.05 -10.14
N THR A 118 -7.82 12.37 -10.18
CA THR A 118 -7.09 13.26 -11.10
C THR A 118 -6.04 14.02 -10.30
N LYS A 119 -4.83 14.19 -10.86
CA LYS A 119 -3.82 15.05 -10.26
C LYS A 119 -4.21 16.52 -10.47
N ALA A 120 -4.23 17.30 -9.39
CA ALA A 120 -4.53 18.74 -9.42
C ALA A 120 -3.37 19.56 -9.96
#